data_AF-A0A538SIR2-F1
#
_entry.id   AF-A0A538SIR2-F1
#
_cell.length_a   1.000
_cell.length_b   1.000
_cell.length_c   1.000
_cell.angle_alpha   90.00
_cell.angle_beta   90.00
_cell.angle_gamma   90.00
#
_symmetry.space_group_name_H-M   'P 1'
#
loop_
_entity.id
_entity.type
_entity.pdbx_description
1 polymer ?
#
loop_
_entity_poly.entity_id
_entity_poly.type
_entity_poly.pdbx_seq_one_letter_code
_entity_poly.pdbx_strand_id
1 'polypeptide(L)'
;MVTRQRDLDVFTYADPRDVRMVDDGGGLQFACLGALPERRLLLESVYGYLTLKNGVPIGYVLTSALFGSAEIAFNVFETFRGVEAAHVYGRALAMVRHLFDADAFTIYPYQLGEHNDEALASGAWWFYQKLGFQPRDRAARALMNRELARMKRDPSHRSSIGTLRRLARSNVYFHLRERREDVIGLLPLANVGLHVTRYLARRFGADRELATATCAREAAERLGAGSLSALSRDERLAWERWAPLALILPGIERWSRGERRALAEVIRVKGGRRESDFVLRFDRHPRLPSALARLANREPRP
;
A
#
# COMPACT_ATOMS: atom_id res chain seq x y z
N MET A 1 10.86 -12.23 -15.67
CA MET A 1 10.74 -12.48 -14.22
C MET A 1 11.35 -13.83 -13.87
N VAL A 2 10.82 -14.96 -14.37
CA VAL A 2 11.37 -16.32 -14.13
C VAL A 2 12.85 -16.47 -14.49
N THR A 3 13.28 -16.03 -15.68
CA THR A 3 14.69 -16.11 -16.12
C THR A 3 15.66 -15.24 -15.29
N ARG A 4 15.13 -14.28 -14.51
CA ARG A 4 15.92 -13.44 -13.61
C ARG A 4 15.74 -13.81 -12.14
N GLN A 5 15.08 -14.94 -11.85
CA GLN A 5 14.80 -15.45 -10.50
C GLN A 5 14.19 -14.39 -9.56
N ARG A 6 13.36 -13.50 -10.11
CA ARG A 6 12.60 -12.52 -9.34
C ARG A 6 11.11 -12.84 -9.50
N ASP A 7 10.38 -12.79 -8.40
CA ASP A 7 8.93 -13.00 -8.37
C ASP A 7 8.27 -12.05 -7.38
N LEU A 8 7.00 -11.74 -7.64
CA LEU A 8 6.09 -11.04 -6.75
C LEU A 8 4.74 -11.78 -6.81
N ASP A 9 4.10 -11.98 -5.67
CA ASP A 9 2.81 -12.69 -5.59
C ASP A 9 1.77 -12.14 -6.58
N VAL A 10 1.72 -10.81 -6.75
CA VAL A 10 0.83 -10.12 -7.69
C VAL A 10 1.13 -10.38 -9.17
N PHE A 11 2.36 -10.76 -9.54
CA PHE A 11 2.67 -11.19 -10.91
C PHE A 11 2.21 -12.63 -11.14
N THR A 12 2.39 -13.51 -10.16
CA THR A 12 1.92 -14.89 -10.21
C THR A 12 0.39 -14.97 -10.25
N TYR A 13 -0.29 -14.09 -9.53
CA TYR A 13 -1.75 -14.02 -9.46
C TYR A 13 -2.33 -12.75 -10.10
N ALA A 14 -1.75 -12.30 -11.20
CA ALA A 14 -2.25 -11.15 -11.94
C ALA A 14 -3.63 -11.44 -12.55
N ASP A 15 -4.59 -10.53 -12.39
CA ASP A 15 -5.86 -10.58 -13.09
C ASP A 15 -5.67 -10.00 -14.50
N PRO A 16 -5.83 -10.78 -15.59
CA PRO A 16 -5.71 -10.26 -16.96
C PRO A 16 -6.70 -9.14 -17.26
N ARG A 17 -7.81 -9.04 -16.51
CA ARG A 17 -8.80 -7.97 -16.64
C ARG A 17 -8.29 -6.65 -16.05
N ASP A 18 -7.35 -6.65 -15.12
CA ASP A 18 -6.76 -5.46 -14.48
C ASP A 18 -5.30 -5.22 -14.90
N VAL A 19 -4.94 -5.66 -16.11
CA VAL A 19 -3.67 -5.26 -16.74
C VAL A 19 -3.87 -3.95 -17.49
N ARG A 20 -2.96 -3.00 -17.27
CA ARG A 20 -2.96 -1.69 -17.93
C ARG A 20 -1.55 -1.32 -18.35
N MET A 21 -1.45 -0.61 -19.48
CA MET A 21 -0.20 0.03 -19.88
C MET A 21 -0.26 1.52 -19.56
N VAL A 22 0.72 2.03 -18.84
CA VAL A 22 0.97 3.46 -18.68
C VAL A 22 2.19 3.84 -19.53
N ASP A 23 1.95 4.58 -20.61
CA ASP A 23 3.02 5.16 -21.44
C ASP A 23 3.42 6.51 -20.85
N ASP A 24 4.70 6.65 -20.55
CA ASP A 24 5.29 7.81 -19.90
C ASP A 24 6.15 8.65 -20.87
N GLY A 25 6.16 8.28 -22.16
CA GLY A 25 6.95 8.93 -23.20
C GLY A 25 8.44 8.52 -23.17
N GLY A 26 9.18 8.93 -24.20
CA GLY A 26 10.62 8.62 -24.31
C GLY A 26 10.96 7.13 -24.24
N GLY A 27 10.01 6.27 -24.62
CA GLY A 27 10.10 4.83 -24.54
C GLY A 27 9.92 4.23 -23.15
N LEU A 28 9.69 5.03 -22.10
CA LEU A 28 9.43 4.51 -20.76
C LEU A 28 7.96 4.13 -20.62
N GLN A 29 7.73 2.90 -20.15
CA GLN A 29 6.42 2.28 -20.09
C GLN A 29 6.31 1.45 -18.82
N PHE A 30 5.12 1.41 -18.21
CA PHE A 30 4.83 0.56 -17.08
C PHE A 30 3.64 -0.35 -17.38
N ALA A 31 3.88 -1.65 -17.41
CA ALA A 31 2.81 -2.64 -17.43
C ALA A 31 2.34 -2.83 -15.98
N CYS A 32 1.17 -2.29 -15.64
CA CYS A 32 0.54 -2.37 -14.32
C CYS A 32 -0.31 -3.64 -14.24
N LEU A 33 -0.11 -4.44 -13.20
CA LEU A 33 -0.82 -5.70 -12.97
C LEU A 33 -1.47 -5.66 -11.58
N GLY A 34 -2.81 -5.69 -11.54
CA GLY A 34 -3.57 -5.89 -10.32
C GLY A 34 -3.77 -7.37 -10.00
N ALA A 35 -3.95 -7.70 -8.72
CA ALA A 35 -4.19 -9.08 -8.28
C ALA A 35 -5.62 -9.56 -8.59
N LEU A 36 -5.75 -10.88 -8.79
CA LEU A 36 -7.03 -11.61 -8.78
C LEU A 36 -7.85 -11.25 -7.53
N PRO A 37 -9.19 -11.04 -7.65
CA PRO A 37 -10.03 -10.63 -6.53
C PRO A 37 -9.89 -11.48 -5.26
N GLU A 38 -9.74 -12.80 -5.39
CA GLU A 38 -9.56 -13.72 -4.27
C GLU A 38 -8.21 -13.60 -3.56
N ARG A 39 -7.20 -13.01 -4.22
CA ARG A 39 -5.85 -12.76 -3.70
C ARG A 39 -5.65 -11.35 -3.15
N ARG A 40 -6.62 -10.45 -3.32
CA ARG A 40 -6.57 -9.08 -2.79
C ARG A 40 -6.53 -9.08 -1.27
N LEU A 41 -5.68 -8.21 -0.71
CA LEU A 41 -5.68 -7.90 0.72
C LEU A 41 -7.01 -7.25 1.11
N LEU A 42 -7.39 -7.35 2.38
CA LEU A 42 -8.65 -6.77 2.84
C LEU A 42 -8.67 -5.24 2.65
N LEU A 43 -7.62 -4.56 3.10
CA LEU A 43 -7.55 -3.10 3.12
C LEU A 43 -6.78 -2.57 1.92
N GLU A 44 -5.47 -2.75 1.90
CA GLU A 44 -4.60 -2.19 0.89
C GLU A 44 -4.86 -2.80 -0.49
N SER A 45 -4.55 -2.04 -1.54
CA SER A 45 -4.53 -2.56 -2.91
C SER A 45 -3.10 -2.74 -3.36
N VAL A 46 -2.78 -3.92 -3.89
CA VAL A 46 -1.41 -4.29 -4.26
C VAL A 46 -1.30 -4.46 -5.76
N TYR A 47 -0.37 -3.71 -6.35
CA TYR A 47 -0.07 -3.78 -7.78
C TYR A 47 1.41 -4.07 -7.98
N GLY A 48 1.67 -4.90 -8.99
CA GLY A 48 3.00 -5.08 -9.56
C GLY A 48 3.11 -4.27 -10.84
N TYR A 49 4.32 -3.80 -11.14
CA TYR A 49 4.61 -3.09 -12.38
C TYR A 49 5.85 -3.66 -13.03
N LEU A 50 5.76 -4.03 -14.29
CA LEU A 50 6.93 -4.29 -15.10
C LEU A 50 7.36 -2.97 -15.75
N THR A 51 8.58 -2.53 -15.45
CA THR A 51 9.16 -1.31 -16.03
C THR A 51 9.82 -1.65 -17.35
N LEU A 52 9.38 -1.00 -18.43
CA LEU A 52 9.83 -1.23 -19.79
C LEU A 52 10.51 0.04 -20.33
N LYS A 53 11.61 -0.14 -21.08
CA LYS A 53 12.24 0.91 -21.88
C LYS A 53 12.35 0.42 -23.32
N ASN A 54 11.64 1.08 -24.24
CA ASN A 54 11.54 0.67 -25.65
C ASN A 54 11.11 -0.81 -25.79
N GLY A 55 10.15 -1.26 -24.97
CA GLY A 55 9.69 -2.65 -24.94
C GLY A 55 10.59 -3.63 -24.19
N VAL A 56 11.79 -3.21 -23.73
CA VAL A 56 12.71 -4.07 -22.97
C VAL A 56 12.43 -3.95 -21.47
N PRO A 57 12.22 -5.07 -20.74
CA PRO A 57 12.10 -5.04 -19.28
C PRO A 57 13.40 -4.63 -18.60
N ILE A 58 13.37 -3.48 -17.90
CA ILE A 58 14.52 -2.91 -17.19
C ILE A 58 14.43 -3.05 -15.67
N GLY A 59 13.23 -3.30 -15.14
CA GLY A 59 13.01 -3.44 -13.71
C GLY A 59 11.56 -3.75 -13.39
N TYR A 60 11.23 -3.70 -12.11
CA TYR A 60 9.88 -3.88 -11.63
C TYR A 60 9.64 -3.10 -10.35
N VAL A 61 8.37 -2.80 -10.09
CA VAL A 61 7.92 -2.08 -8.91
C VAL A 61 6.80 -2.88 -8.26
N LEU A 62 6.70 -2.83 -6.95
CA LEU A 62 5.49 -3.20 -6.22
C LEU A 62 4.99 -1.98 -5.47
N THR A 63 3.67 -1.81 -5.44
CA THR A 63 3.02 -0.78 -4.66
C THR A 63 1.87 -1.37 -3.86
N SER A 64 1.76 -0.92 -2.61
CA SER A 64 0.59 -1.10 -1.77
C SER A 64 -0.01 0.28 -1.49
N ALA A 65 -1.29 0.50 -1.82
CA ALA A 65 -1.92 1.83 -1.76
C ALA A 65 -3.20 1.84 -0.91
N LEU A 66 -3.33 2.89 -0.08
CA LEU A 66 -4.48 3.23 0.77
C LEU A 66 -4.23 4.59 1.45
N PHE A 67 -5.26 5.29 1.89
CA PHE A 67 -5.17 6.56 2.63
C PHE A 67 -4.52 7.72 1.85
N GLY A 68 -4.70 7.75 0.53
CA GLY A 68 -4.00 8.69 -0.34
C GLY A 68 -2.48 8.56 -0.24
N SER A 69 -2.00 7.36 0.11
CA SER A 69 -0.60 7.05 0.33
C SER A 69 -0.22 5.71 -0.28
N ALA A 70 1.07 5.51 -0.52
CA ALA A 70 1.57 4.33 -1.18
C ALA A 70 2.94 3.89 -0.62
N GLU A 71 3.07 2.61 -0.29
CA GLU A 71 4.38 1.97 -0.14
C GLU A 71 4.96 1.67 -1.53
N ILE A 72 6.26 1.91 -1.72
CA ILE A 72 6.95 1.60 -2.97
C ILE A 72 8.11 0.64 -2.71
N ALA A 73 8.15 -0.49 -3.42
CA ALA A 73 9.31 -1.36 -3.54
C ALA A 73 9.82 -1.31 -4.98
N PHE A 74 10.96 -0.67 -5.20
CA PHE A 74 11.50 -0.37 -6.53
C PHE A 74 12.75 -1.19 -6.81
N ASN A 75 12.75 -1.93 -7.91
CA ASN A 75 13.85 -2.81 -8.28
C ASN A 75 14.25 -2.56 -9.73
N VAL A 76 15.52 -2.27 -9.95
CA VAL A 76 16.13 -2.21 -11.28
C VAL A 76 16.98 -3.45 -11.47
N PHE A 77 16.82 -4.12 -12.60
CA PHE A 77 17.65 -5.28 -12.88
C PHE A 77 19.11 -4.87 -13.02
N GLU A 78 20.02 -5.75 -12.59
CA GLU A 78 21.46 -5.49 -12.50
C GLU A 78 22.04 -4.80 -13.75
N THR A 79 21.72 -5.32 -14.94
CA THR A 79 22.17 -4.79 -16.25
C THR A 79 21.81 -3.32 -16.49
N PHE A 80 20.73 -2.83 -15.86
CA PHE A 80 20.19 -1.48 -16.07
C PHE A 80 20.36 -0.57 -14.85
N ARG A 81 21.09 -1.00 -13.82
CA ARG A 81 21.40 -0.15 -12.67
C ARG A 81 22.33 0.97 -13.08
N GLY A 82 22.10 2.17 -12.55
CA GLY A 82 22.93 3.33 -12.83
C GLY A 82 22.15 4.63 -12.93
N VAL A 83 22.58 5.50 -13.83
CA VAL A 83 22.26 6.94 -13.84
C VAL A 83 20.77 7.24 -14.02
N GLU A 84 20.04 6.43 -14.79
CA GLU A 84 18.61 6.68 -15.05
C GLU A 84 17.68 6.23 -13.91
N ALA A 85 18.17 5.49 -12.91
CA ALA A 85 17.33 4.92 -11.85
C ALA A 85 16.53 5.99 -11.07
N ALA A 86 17.13 7.14 -10.80
CA ALA A 86 16.46 8.26 -10.14
C ALA A 86 15.32 8.84 -10.98
N HIS A 87 15.55 9.00 -12.29
CA HIS A 87 14.53 9.48 -13.23
C HIS A 87 13.38 8.48 -13.32
N VAL A 88 13.68 7.20 -13.58
CA VAL A 88 12.67 6.13 -13.68
C VAL A 88 11.87 6.01 -12.38
N TYR A 89 12.53 6.11 -11.22
CA TYR A 89 11.84 6.10 -9.93
C TYR A 89 10.88 7.28 -9.78
N GLY A 90 11.31 8.50 -10.13
CA GLY A 90 10.43 9.68 -10.11
C GLY A 90 9.20 9.51 -11.01
N ARG A 91 9.36 8.90 -12.19
CA ARG A 91 8.26 8.57 -13.10
C ARG A 91 7.35 7.46 -12.54
N ALA A 92 7.91 6.47 -11.84
CA ALA A 92 7.13 5.46 -11.12
C ALA A 92 6.27 6.10 -10.02
N LEU A 93 6.79 7.08 -9.25
CA LEU A 93 5.98 7.84 -8.29
C LEU A 93 4.85 8.62 -8.96
N ALA A 94 5.13 9.24 -10.11
CA ALA A 94 4.12 9.97 -10.88
C ALA A 94 3.01 9.03 -11.40
N MET A 95 3.37 7.84 -11.89
CA MET A 95 2.41 6.80 -12.27
C MET A 95 1.55 6.36 -11.07
N VAL A 96 2.15 6.05 -9.93
CA VAL A 96 1.40 5.63 -8.73
C VAL A 96 0.45 6.75 -8.28
N ARG A 97 0.91 8.00 -8.29
CA ARG A 97 0.04 9.16 -8.06
C ARG A 97 -1.12 9.22 -9.05
N HIS A 98 -0.87 8.99 -10.33
CA HIS A 98 -1.91 9.00 -11.34
C HIS A 98 -2.96 7.89 -11.11
N LEU A 99 -2.53 6.70 -10.71
CA LEU A 99 -3.41 5.54 -10.52
C LEU A 99 -4.21 5.58 -9.21
N PHE A 100 -3.63 6.09 -8.12
CA PHE A 100 -4.22 6.01 -6.77
C PHE A 100 -4.45 7.36 -6.09
N ASP A 101 -4.16 8.48 -6.75
CA ASP A 101 -4.17 9.83 -6.17
C ASP A 101 -3.26 9.97 -4.93
N ALA A 102 -2.23 9.13 -4.84
CA ALA A 102 -1.30 9.13 -3.72
C ALA A 102 -0.49 10.44 -3.68
N ASP A 103 -0.41 11.04 -2.49
CA ASP A 103 0.41 12.24 -2.22
C ASP A 103 1.45 12.04 -1.10
N ALA A 104 1.46 10.86 -0.49
CA ALA A 104 2.48 10.43 0.46
C ALA A 104 3.04 9.06 0.07
N PHE A 105 4.36 8.93 0.07
CA PHE A 105 5.06 7.71 -0.31
C PHE A 105 5.93 7.22 0.83
N THR A 106 5.96 5.91 1.03
CA THR A 106 6.71 5.26 2.11
C THR A 106 7.66 4.21 1.55
N ILE A 107 8.88 4.14 2.08
CA ILE A 107 9.83 3.07 1.80
C ILE A 107 10.10 2.31 3.10
N TYR A 108 9.87 1.00 3.06
CA TYR A 108 10.00 0.11 4.20
C TYR A 108 11.45 -0.37 4.41
N PRO A 109 11.79 -0.85 5.62
CA PRO A 109 13.16 -1.08 6.04
C PRO A 109 13.92 -2.06 5.15
N TYR A 110 13.25 -3.09 4.63
CA TYR A 110 13.88 -4.07 3.74
C TYR A 110 14.42 -3.44 2.46
N GLN A 111 13.72 -2.45 1.89
CA GLN A 111 14.17 -1.70 0.70
C GLN A 111 15.33 -0.74 1.03
N LEU A 112 15.51 -0.42 2.31
CA LEU A 112 16.54 0.49 2.82
C LEU A 112 17.81 -0.25 3.30
N GLY A 113 17.72 -1.56 3.51
CA GLY A 113 18.84 -2.40 3.94
C GLY A 113 18.62 -3.25 5.19
N GLU A 114 17.44 -3.25 5.80
CA GLU A 114 17.12 -4.16 6.90
C GLU A 114 17.00 -5.60 6.38
N HIS A 115 17.88 -6.48 6.85
CA HIS A 115 18.01 -7.85 6.34
C HIS A 115 18.26 -7.94 4.82
N ASN A 116 18.83 -6.89 4.23
CA ASN A 116 19.11 -6.78 2.81
C ASN A 116 20.48 -6.12 2.59
N ASP A 117 21.53 -6.94 2.59
CA ASP A 117 22.91 -6.44 2.42
C ASP A 117 23.15 -5.86 1.02
N GLU A 118 22.41 -6.28 -0.01
CA GLU A 118 22.47 -5.70 -1.36
C GLU A 118 21.99 -4.23 -1.36
N ALA A 119 20.89 -3.94 -0.66
CA ALA A 119 20.40 -2.57 -0.51
C ALA A 119 21.37 -1.68 0.30
N LEU A 120 22.03 -2.24 1.32
CA LEU A 120 23.08 -1.53 2.07
C LEU A 120 24.28 -1.21 1.18
N ALA A 121 24.78 -2.21 0.43
CA ALA A 121 25.95 -2.08 -0.42
C ALA A 121 25.74 -1.08 -1.57
N SER A 122 24.53 -1.05 -2.13
CA SER A 122 24.14 -0.08 -3.17
C SER A 122 23.91 1.35 -2.66
N GLY A 123 23.87 1.56 -1.34
CA GLY A 123 23.59 2.87 -0.74
C GLY A 123 22.13 3.32 -0.92
N ALA A 124 21.18 2.37 -1.03
CA ALA A 124 19.77 2.63 -1.30
C ALA A 124 19.16 3.68 -0.35
N TRP A 125 19.55 3.66 0.92
CA TRP A 125 19.08 4.65 1.90
C TRP A 125 19.37 6.10 1.45
N TRP A 126 20.59 6.38 1.00
CA TRP A 126 20.97 7.71 0.50
C TRP A 126 20.36 8.03 -0.86
N PHE A 127 20.08 7.03 -1.69
CA PHE A 127 19.31 7.22 -2.93
C PHE A 127 17.93 7.83 -2.63
N TYR A 128 17.16 7.22 -1.72
CA TYR A 128 15.85 7.76 -1.35
C TYR A 128 15.96 9.11 -0.63
N GLN A 129 16.93 9.29 0.26
CA GLN A 129 17.13 10.55 0.95
C GLN A 129 17.40 11.71 -0.02
N LYS A 130 18.22 11.50 -1.06
CA LYS A 130 18.51 12.51 -2.09
C LYS A 130 17.27 12.87 -2.93
N LEU A 131 16.33 11.95 -3.05
CA LEU A 131 15.03 12.17 -3.69
C LEU A 131 14.01 12.87 -2.78
N GLY A 132 14.42 13.23 -1.56
CA GLY A 132 13.59 13.99 -0.62
C GLY A 132 12.89 13.14 0.44
N PHE A 133 13.11 11.82 0.48
CA PHE A 133 12.56 10.97 1.54
C PHE A 133 13.24 11.26 2.89
N GLN A 134 12.45 11.22 3.95
CA GLN A 134 12.89 11.59 5.29
C GLN A 134 12.38 10.60 6.34
N PRO A 135 13.19 10.19 7.33
CA PRO A 135 12.71 9.38 8.43
C PRO A 135 11.80 10.20 9.36
N ARG A 136 10.79 9.55 9.93
CA ARG A 136 9.94 10.11 11.00
C ARG A 136 10.55 9.89 12.38
N ASP A 137 11.26 8.78 12.56
CA ASP A 137 11.93 8.45 13.80
C ASP A 137 12.97 9.51 14.18
N ARG A 138 12.94 9.95 15.44
CA ARG A 138 13.80 11.05 15.93
C ARG A 138 15.28 10.64 15.92
N ALA A 139 15.59 9.39 16.27
CA ALA A 139 16.97 8.91 16.34
C ALA A 139 17.57 8.74 14.93
N ALA A 140 16.80 8.17 14.00
CA ALA A 140 17.17 8.06 12.59
C ALA A 140 17.40 9.45 11.97
N ARG A 141 16.51 10.42 12.24
CA ARG A 141 16.67 11.79 11.75
C ARG A 141 17.91 12.49 12.30
N ALA A 142 18.19 12.34 13.59
CA ALA A 142 19.41 12.87 14.20
C ALA A 142 20.68 12.21 13.62
N LEU A 143 20.65 10.91 13.34
CA LEU A 143 21.76 10.20 12.71
C LEU A 143 21.98 10.67 11.26
N MET A 144 20.92 10.79 10.48
CA MET A 144 20.96 11.33 9.12
C MET A 144 21.57 12.74 9.09
N ASN A 145 21.10 13.65 9.94
CA ASN A 145 21.59 15.03 9.98
C ASN A 145 23.10 15.09 10.31
N ARG A 146 23.59 14.22 11.20
CA ARG A 146 25.02 14.12 11.51
C ARG A 146 25.84 13.65 10.31
N GLU A 147 25.35 12.66 9.58
CA GLU A 147 26.02 12.16 8.38
C GLU A 147 26.01 13.20 7.25
N LEU A 148 24.90 13.89 7.02
CA LEU A 148 24.83 15.00 6.07
C LEU A 148 25.81 16.12 6.42
N ALA A 149 25.94 16.47 7.70
CA ALA A 149 26.91 17.47 8.15
C ALA A 149 28.37 17.02 7.92
N ARG A 150 28.66 15.70 8.01
CA ARG A 150 29.98 15.13 7.67
C ARG A 150 30.23 15.20 6.16
N MET A 151 29.27 14.77 5.34
CA MET A 151 29.36 14.84 3.88
C MET A 151 29.53 16.28 3.36
N LYS A 152 28.91 17.25 4.03
CA LYS A 152 29.09 18.68 3.69
C LYS A 152 30.52 19.17 3.97
N ARG A 153 31.17 18.67 5.02
CA ARG A 153 32.56 19.02 5.37
C ARG A 153 33.59 18.26 4.53
N ASP A 154 33.29 17.02 4.19
CA ASP A 154 34.15 16.14 3.40
C ASP A 154 33.32 15.44 2.31
N PRO A 155 33.40 15.92 1.05
CA PRO A 155 32.70 15.30 -0.07
C PRO A 155 33.11 13.83 -0.35
N SER A 156 34.27 13.39 0.14
CA SER A 156 34.74 12.01 0.01
C SER A 156 34.14 11.08 1.07
N HIS A 157 33.57 11.63 2.16
CA HIS A 157 32.96 10.85 3.24
C HIS A 157 31.86 9.91 2.71
N ARG A 158 31.87 8.67 3.19
CA ARG A 158 30.82 7.68 2.96
C ARG A 158 30.37 7.11 4.29
N SER A 159 29.06 7.00 4.47
CA SER A 159 28.50 6.35 5.67
C SER A 159 28.94 4.89 5.72
N SER A 160 29.38 4.44 6.89
CA SER A 160 29.71 3.02 7.10
C SER A 160 28.47 2.13 7.00
N ILE A 161 28.66 0.86 6.65
CA ILE A 161 27.56 -0.15 6.64
C ILE A 161 26.83 -0.20 7.99
N GLY A 162 27.56 -0.11 9.11
CA GLY A 162 26.94 -0.06 10.44
C GLY A 162 26.03 1.16 10.65
N THR A 163 26.38 2.29 10.06
CA THR A 163 25.53 3.49 10.07
C THR A 163 24.29 3.30 9.20
N LEU A 164 24.47 2.76 7.98
CA LEU A 164 23.36 2.47 7.08
C LEU A 164 22.37 1.45 7.68
N ARG A 165 22.86 0.40 8.35
CA ARG A 165 22.01 -0.56 9.08
C ARG A 165 21.14 0.11 10.13
N ARG A 166 21.67 1.11 10.85
CA ARG A 166 20.90 1.84 11.85
C ARG A 166 19.86 2.76 11.22
N LEU A 167 20.21 3.41 10.11
CA LEU A 167 19.31 4.27 9.36
C LEU A 167 18.18 3.46 8.68
N ALA A 168 18.47 2.25 8.21
CA ALA A 168 17.54 1.39 7.50
C ALA A 168 16.40 0.81 8.37
N ARG A 169 16.54 0.80 9.70
CA ARG A 169 15.52 0.29 10.65
C ARG A 169 14.21 1.08 10.69
N SER A 170 14.19 2.25 10.07
CA SER A 170 13.03 3.13 10.09
C SER A 170 12.56 3.42 8.69
N ASN A 171 11.24 3.41 8.52
CA ASN A 171 10.59 3.89 7.31
C ASN A 171 11.04 5.32 6.99
N VAL A 172 11.18 5.61 5.70
CA VAL A 172 11.35 6.97 5.19
C VAL A 172 10.14 7.35 4.35
N TYR A 173 9.80 8.64 4.37
CA TYR A 173 8.57 9.15 3.79
C TYR A 173 8.84 10.35 2.90
N PHE A 174 8.09 10.45 1.81
CA PHE A 174 8.07 11.61 0.93
C PHE A 174 6.63 12.10 0.79
N HIS A 175 6.39 13.38 1.11
CA HIS A 175 5.07 14.00 1.03
C HIS A 175 5.11 15.08 -0.05
N LEU A 176 4.21 14.98 -1.04
CA LEU A 176 4.02 15.99 -2.07
C LEU A 176 3.24 17.20 -1.56
N ARG A 177 2.45 16.99 -0.51
CA ARG A 177 1.65 18.01 0.18
C ARG A 177 2.09 18.13 1.64
N GLU A 178 1.23 18.71 2.46
CA GLU A 178 1.43 18.77 3.90
C GLU A 178 1.69 17.39 4.52
N ARG A 179 2.47 17.41 5.59
CA ARG A 179 2.81 16.22 6.35
C ARG A 179 1.55 15.66 7.00
N ARG A 180 1.27 14.36 6.79
CA ARG A 180 0.14 13.66 7.42
C ARG A 180 0.60 12.54 8.34
N GLU A 181 -0.29 12.09 9.23
CA GLU A 181 -0.07 10.97 10.16
C GLU A 181 -0.98 9.77 9.82
N ASP A 182 -1.91 9.92 8.89
CA ASP A 182 -2.81 8.88 8.40
C ASP A 182 -2.29 8.27 7.09
N VAL A 183 -1.04 7.81 7.07
CA VAL A 183 -0.41 7.21 5.87
C VAL A 183 0.07 5.78 6.14
N ILE A 184 0.20 5.00 5.07
CA ILE A 184 0.77 3.64 5.12
C ILE A 184 2.18 3.70 5.73
N GLY A 185 2.44 2.75 6.63
CA GLY A 185 3.68 2.65 7.41
C GLY A 185 3.72 3.55 8.65
N LEU A 186 2.72 4.40 8.89
CA LEU A 186 2.49 5.04 10.21
C LEU A 186 1.27 4.46 10.90
N LEU A 187 0.19 4.20 10.16
CA LEU A 187 -1.01 3.56 10.70
C LEU A 187 -0.73 2.08 11.04
N PRO A 188 -1.05 1.62 12.26
CA PRO A 188 -0.90 0.22 12.64
C PRO A 188 -2.09 -0.61 12.10
N LEU A 189 -2.17 -0.76 10.77
CA LEU A 189 -3.31 -1.40 10.09
C LEU A 189 -3.55 -2.86 10.53
N ALA A 190 -2.51 -3.55 10.99
CA ALA A 190 -2.63 -4.89 11.59
C ALA A 190 -3.63 -4.95 12.76
N ASN A 191 -3.78 -3.85 13.52
CA ASN A 191 -4.75 -3.77 14.61
C ASN A 191 -6.20 -3.90 14.12
N VAL A 192 -6.50 -3.47 12.89
CA VAL A 192 -7.84 -3.64 12.30
C VAL A 192 -8.18 -5.13 12.19
N GLY A 193 -7.25 -5.94 11.70
CA GLY A 193 -7.41 -7.40 11.62
C GLY A 193 -7.67 -8.01 13.00
N LEU A 194 -6.92 -7.59 14.02
CA LEU A 194 -7.10 -8.07 15.39
C LEU A 194 -8.48 -7.70 15.97
N HIS A 195 -8.98 -6.50 15.70
CA HIS A 195 -10.32 -6.08 16.12
C HIS A 195 -11.41 -6.89 15.42
N VAL A 196 -11.26 -7.16 14.12
CA VAL A 196 -12.18 -8.02 13.36
C VAL A 196 -12.17 -9.45 13.91
N THR A 197 -10.99 -10.05 14.10
CA THR A 197 -10.86 -11.40 14.64
C THR A 197 -11.53 -11.54 16.01
N ARG A 198 -11.36 -10.55 16.91
CA ARG A 198 -11.99 -10.59 18.23
C ARG A 198 -13.50 -10.41 18.18
N TYR A 199 -13.99 -9.52 17.32
CA TYR A 199 -15.43 -9.37 17.10
C TYR A 199 -16.06 -10.69 16.67
N LEU A 200 -15.43 -11.37 15.70
CA LEU A 200 -15.89 -12.67 15.22
C LEU A 200 -15.81 -13.75 16.31
N ALA A 201 -14.67 -13.88 17.00
CA ALA A 201 -14.46 -14.88 18.04
C ALA A 201 -15.46 -14.73 19.20
N ARG A 202 -15.73 -13.51 19.66
CA ARG A 202 -16.67 -13.25 20.77
C ARG A 202 -18.12 -13.59 20.41
N ARG A 203 -18.49 -13.41 19.15
CA ARG A 203 -19.87 -13.54 18.71
C ARG A 203 -20.21 -14.92 18.16
N PHE A 204 -19.26 -15.59 17.52
CA PHE A 204 -19.49 -16.83 16.78
C PHE A 204 -18.56 -17.98 17.19
N GLY A 205 -17.56 -17.73 18.04
CA GLY A 205 -16.56 -18.74 18.40
C GLY A 205 -15.81 -19.23 17.17
N ALA A 206 -15.88 -20.54 16.91
CA ALA A 206 -15.22 -21.20 15.78
C ALA A 206 -16.10 -21.32 14.52
N ASP A 207 -17.38 -20.94 14.58
CA ASP A 207 -18.32 -21.11 13.47
C ASP A 207 -18.15 -20.01 12.40
N ARG A 208 -17.24 -20.27 11.46
CA ARG A 208 -16.88 -19.32 10.40
C ARG A 208 -17.98 -19.15 9.36
N GLU A 209 -18.74 -20.20 9.07
CA GLU A 209 -19.80 -20.16 8.06
C GLU A 209 -20.96 -19.30 8.55
N LEU A 210 -21.41 -19.53 9.80
CA LEU A 210 -22.42 -18.70 10.44
C LEU A 210 -21.96 -17.25 10.59
N ALA A 211 -20.70 -17.05 10.99
CA ALA A 211 -20.12 -15.72 11.12
C ALA A 211 -20.16 -14.94 9.80
N THR A 212 -19.75 -15.58 8.70
CA THR A 212 -19.71 -14.97 7.37
C THR A 212 -21.11 -14.62 6.89
N ALA A 213 -22.04 -15.58 6.93
CA ALA A 213 -23.42 -15.38 6.48
C ALA A 213 -24.14 -14.30 7.30
N THR A 214 -23.99 -14.32 8.63
CA THR A 214 -24.63 -13.36 9.54
C THR A 214 -24.07 -11.96 9.33
N CYS A 215 -22.74 -11.80 9.30
CA CYS A 215 -22.12 -10.49 9.10
C CYS A 215 -22.48 -9.91 7.74
N ALA A 216 -22.45 -10.72 6.67
CA ALA A 216 -22.80 -10.28 5.33
C ALA A 216 -24.22 -9.70 5.25
N ARG A 217 -25.21 -10.39 5.82
CA ARG A 217 -26.60 -9.94 5.87
C ARG A 217 -26.76 -8.64 6.68
N GLU A 218 -26.22 -8.61 7.89
CA GLU A 218 -26.35 -7.42 8.76
C GLU A 218 -25.63 -6.20 8.20
N ALA A 219 -24.48 -6.40 7.55
CA ALA A 219 -23.80 -5.32 6.85
C ALA A 219 -24.67 -4.82 5.67
N ALA A 220 -25.33 -5.71 4.93
CA ALA A 220 -26.19 -5.32 3.80
C ALA A 220 -27.37 -4.46 4.26
N GLU A 221 -28.02 -4.84 5.35
CA GLU A 221 -29.09 -4.08 5.99
C GLU A 221 -28.59 -2.74 6.51
N ARG A 222 -27.48 -2.74 7.27
CA ARG A 222 -26.91 -1.53 7.87
C ARG A 222 -26.46 -0.52 6.83
N LEU A 223 -25.82 -1.00 5.76
CA LEU A 223 -25.27 -0.16 4.70
C LEU A 223 -26.29 0.19 3.61
N GLY A 224 -27.43 -0.51 3.58
CA GLY A 224 -28.46 -0.32 2.56
C GLY A 224 -28.00 -0.75 1.17
N ALA A 225 -27.28 -1.89 1.10
CA ALA A 225 -26.63 -2.41 -0.12
C ALA A 225 -27.59 -3.12 -1.10
N GLY A 226 -28.85 -3.33 -0.70
CA GLY A 226 -29.82 -4.08 -1.51
C GLY A 226 -29.54 -5.58 -1.48
N SER A 227 -29.94 -6.27 -2.56
CA SER A 227 -29.79 -7.73 -2.64
C SER A 227 -28.35 -8.15 -2.97
N LEU A 228 -27.75 -8.96 -2.09
CA LEU A 228 -26.42 -9.56 -2.32
C LEU A 228 -26.43 -10.60 -3.45
N SER A 229 -27.61 -11.10 -3.84
CA SER A 229 -27.74 -12.05 -4.96
C SER A 229 -27.40 -11.43 -6.31
N ALA A 230 -27.54 -10.11 -6.44
CA ALA A 230 -27.23 -9.37 -7.66
C ALA A 230 -25.72 -9.09 -7.83
N LEU A 231 -24.91 -9.30 -6.78
CA LEU A 231 -23.46 -9.15 -6.85
C LEU A 231 -22.84 -10.29 -7.65
N SER A 232 -21.83 -9.97 -8.45
CA SER A 232 -20.93 -10.96 -9.05
C SER A 232 -20.22 -11.79 -7.96
N ARG A 233 -19.61 -12.91 -8.36
CA ARG A 233 -18.83 -13.76 -7.43
C ARG A 233 -17.74 -12.97 -6.70
N ASP A 234 -17.01 -12.14 -7.45
CA ASP A 234 -15.87 -11.38 -6.94
C ASP A 234 -16.33 -10.26 -5.98
N GLU A 235 -17.42 -9.55 -6.32
CA GLU A 235 -18.06 -8.56 -5.44
C GLU A 235 -18.63 -9.19 -4.16
N ARG A 236 -19.22 -10.38 -4.26
CA ARG A 236 -19.75 -11.11 -3.10
C ARG A 236 -18.63 -11.56 -2.16
N LEU A 237 -17.52 -12.06 -2.69
CA LEU A 237 -16.36 -12.41 -1.89
C LEU A 237 -15.78 -11.19 -1.16
N ALA A 238 -15.68 -10.05 -1.83
CA ALA A 238 -15.25 -8.81 -1.21
C ALA A 238 -16.23 -8.38 -0.10
N TRP A 239 -17.55 -8.51 -0.35
CA TRP A 239 -18.59 -8.22 0.62
C TRP A 239 -18.45 -9.06 1.89
N GLU A 240 -18.35 -10.38 1.74
CA GLU A 240 -18.21 -11.33 2.85
C GLU A 240 -16.97 -11.04 3.70
N ARG A 241 -15.84 -10.74 3.07
CA ARG A 241 -14.58 -10.40 3.76
C ARG A 241 -14.66 -9.07 4.51
N TRP A 242 -15.32 -8.05 3.94
CA TRP A 242 -15.45 -6.71 4.53
C TRP A 242 -16.57 -6.57 5.55
N ALA A 243 -17.60 -7.40 5.49
CA ALA A 243 -18.79 -7.25 6.30
C ALA A 243 -18.51 -7.19 7.81
N PRO A 244 -17.66 -8.05 8.40
CA PRO A 244 -17.30 -7.94 9.82
C PRO A 244 -16.66 -6.59 10.17
N LEU A 245 -15.79 -6.07 9.31
CA LEU A 245 -15.16 -4.76 9.50
C LEU A 245 -16.20 -3.63 9.45
N ALA A 246 -17.10 -3.66 8.46
CA ALA A 246 -18.15 -2.66 8.33
C ALA A 246 -19.06 -2.56 9.57
N LEU A 247 -19.30 -3.70 10.25
CA LEU A 247 -20.12 -3.76 11.46
C LEU A 247 -19.46 -3.16 12.70
N ILE A 248 -18.12 -3.04 12.72
CA ILE A 248 -17.36 -2.54 13.87
C ILE A 248 -16.70 -1.19 13.63
N LEU A 249 -16.94 -0.56 12.48
CA LEU A 249 -16.38 0.76 12.17
C LEU A 249 -16.84 1.80 13.22
N PRO A 250 -15.92 2.53 13.87
CA PRO A 250 -16.28 3.47 14.93
C PRO A 250 -17.23 4.58 14.47
N GLY A 251 -18.46 4.55 14.99
CA GLY A 251 -19.50 5.57 14.79
C GLY A 251 -20.34 5.38 13.54
N ILE A 252 -20.32 4.21 12.91
CA ILE A 252 -21.10 3.86 11.71
C ILE A 252 -22.62 4.10 11.89
N GLU A 253 -23.12 4.01 13.12
CA GLU A 253 -24.51 4.22 13.53
C GLU A 253 -24.93 5.69 13.36
N ARG A 254 -23.98 6.61 13.43
CA ARG A 254 -24.20 8.06 13.24
C ARG A 254 -24.01 8.51 11.80
N TRP A 255 -23.62 7.61 10.90
CA TRP A 255 -23.44 7.95 9.50
C TRP A 255 -24.81 8.12 8.83
N SER A 256 -24.90 9.13 7.97
CA SER A 256 -26.04 9.32 7.09
C SER A 256 -26.27 8.10 6.19
N ARG A 257 -27.48 7.99 5.64
CA ARG A 257 -27.81 6.95 4.66
C ARG A 257 -26.90 7.02 3.43
N GLY A 258 -26.52 8.23 3.01
CA GLY A 258 -25.61 8.45 1.88
C GLY A 258 -24.21 7.91 2.16
N GLU A 259 -23.64 8.22 3.32
CA GLU A 259 -22.33 7.72 3.74
C GLU A 259 -22.33 6.18 3.85
N ARG A 260 -23.37 5.58 4.45
CA ARG A 260 -23.47 4.13 4.57
C ARG A 260 -23.58 3.41 3.22
N ARG A 261 -24.34 3.98 2.28
CA ARG A 261 -24.41 3.47 0.90
C ARG A 261 -23.09 3.66 0.14
N ALA A 262 -22.39 4.77 0.37
CA ALA A 262 -21.07 4.99 -0.20
C ALA A 262 -20.06 3.94 0.28
N LEU A 263 -20.13 3.51 1.56
CA LEU A 263 -19.33 2.38 2.05
C LEU A 263 -19.72 1.05 1.39
N ALA A 264 -21.01 0.76 1.18
CA ALA A 264 -21.40 -0.43 0.42
C ALA A 264 -20.77 -0.43 -0.98
N GLU A 265 -20.78 0.73 -1.63
CA GLU A 265 -20.16 0.93 -2.93
C GLU A 265 -18.64 0.81 -2.92
N VAL A 266 -17.95 1.23 -1.85
CA VAL A 266 -16.51 0.98 -1.65
C VAL A 266 -16.23 -0.52 -1.59
N ILE A 267 -17.00 -1.26 -0.79
CA ILE A 267 -16.83 -2.71 -0.63
C ILE A 267 -17.08 -3.43 -1.95
N ARG A 268 -18.13 -3.03 -2.68
CA ARG A 268 -18.45 -3.62 -3.99
C ARG A 268 -17.29 -3.46 -4.98
N VAL A 269 -16.75 -2.24 -5.13
CA VAL A 269 -15.63 -2.04 -6.07
C VAL A 269 -14.34 -2.75 -5.66
N LYS A 270 -14.16 -3.14 -4.40
CA LYS A 270 -13.03 -3.98 -3.96
C LYS A 270 -13.04 -5.35 -4.66
N GLY A 271 -14.21 -5.90 -4.97
CA GLY A 271 -14.37 -7.09 -5.80
C GLY A 271 -14.56 -6.80 -7.29
N GLY A 272 -14.53 -5.53 -7.69
CA GLY A 272 -14.69 -5.11 -9.07
C GLY A 272 -13.45 -5.39 -9.92
N ARG A 273 -13.53 -5.04 -11.20
CA ARG A 273 -12.42 -5.25 -12.16
C ARG A 273 -11.11 -4.60 -11.71
N ARG A 274 -11.15 -3.34 -11.28
CA ARG A 274 -9.94 -2.56 -10.94
C ARG A 274 -9.90 -2.26 -9.45
N GLU A 275 -8.88 -2.76 -8.79
CA GLU A 275 -8.72 -2.50 -7.36
C GLU A 275 -8.34 -1.04 -7.06
N SER A 276 -7.74 -0.32 -8.02
CA SER A 276 -7.52 1.13 -7.91
C SER A 276 -8.81 1.93 -7.69
N ASP A 277 -9.96 1.47 -8.22
CA ASP A 277 -11.25 2.15 -8.02
C ASP A 277 -11.71 2.06 -6.57
N PHE A 278 -11.35 0.97 -5.87
CA PHE A 278 -11.57 0.83 -4.44
C PHE A 278 -10.76 1.85 -3.65
N VAL A 279 -9.47 2.04 -3.95
CA VAL A 279 -8.62 3.02 -3.25
C VAL A 279 -9.19 4.42 -3.41
N LEU A 280 -9.50 4.82 -4.65
CA LEU A 280 -10.03 6.16 -4.94
C LEU A 280 -11.37 6.42 -4.23
N ARG A 281 -12.25 5.41 -4.15
CA ARG A 281 -13.53 5.56 -3.43
C ARG A 281 -13.35 5.53 -1.92
N PHE A 282 -12.44 4.69 -1.41
CA PHE A 282 -12.11 4.63 0.00
C PHE A 282 -11.59 5.99 0.49
N ASP A 283 -10.63 6.57 -0.23
CA ASP A 283 -9.97 7.83 0.14
C ASP A 283 -10.90 9.04 0.04
N ARG A 284 -11.83 9.03 -0.93
CA ARG A 284 -12.83 10.09 -1.10
C ARG A 284 -14.02 9.98 -0.15
N HIS A 285 -14.19 8.85 0.54
CA HIS A 285 -15.32 8.67 1.43
C HIS A 285 -15.17 9.56 2.69
N PRO A 286 -16.16 10.40 3.04
CA PRO A 286 -15.98 11.47 4.04
C PRO A 286 -15.70 10.98 5.47
N ARG A 287 -16.13 9.77 5.83
CA ARG A 287 -15.95 9.20 7.18
C ARG A 287 -15.03 7.99 7.28
N LEU A 288 -14.81 7.27 6.18
CA LEU A 288 -14.25 5.91 6.22
C LEU A 288 -12.77 5.91 6.56
N PRO A 289 -11.89 6.73 5.92
CA PRO A 289 -10.50 6.82 6.32
C PRO A 289 -10.35 7.16 7.80
N SER A 290 -11.05 8.20 8.26
CA SER A 290 -11.00 8.61 9.68
C SER A 290 -11.49 7.52 10.64
N ALA A 291 -12.57 6.79 10.31
CA ALA A 291 -13.07 5.70 11.15
C ALA A 291 -12.10 4.50 11.18
N LEU A 292 -11.52 4.14 10.04
CA LEU A 292 -10.56 3.06 9.96
C LEU A 292 -9.25 3.42 10.69
N ALA A 293 -8.76 4.64 10.53
CA ALA A 293 -7.59 5.14 11.26
C ALA A 293 -7.82 5.13 12.79
N ARG A 294 -9.01 5.53 13.26
CA ARG A 294 -9.38 5.40 14.68
C ARG A 294 -9.39 3.95 15.15
N LEU A 295 -9.85 3.02 14.31
CA LEU A 295 -9.87 1.60 14.65
C LEU A 295 -8.44 1.02 14.69
N ALA A 296 -7.60 1.37 13.71
CA ALA A 296 -6.19 0.99 13.68
C ALA A 296 -5.44 1.49 14.93
N ASN A 297 -5.59 2.77 15.29
CA ASN A 297 -4.89 3.36 16.42
C ASN A 297 -5.40 2.90 17.81
N ARG A 298 -6.50 2.14 17.87
CA ARG A 298 -6.94 1.53 19.13
C ARG A 298 -6.09 0.31 19.40
N GLU A 299 -5.37 0.32 20.53
CA GLU A 299 -4.64 -0.85 20.98
C GLU A 299 -5.58 -2.05 21.14
N PRO A 300 -5.22 -3.20 20.54
CA PRO A 300 -5.96 -4.42 20.75
C PRO A 300 -5.78 -4.89 22.20
N ARG A 301 -6.76 -4.61 23.09
CA ARG A 301 -6.78 -5.16 24.48
C ARG A 301 -6.66 -6.69 24.50
N PRO A 302 -5.75 -7.31 25.28
CA PRO A 302 -5.54 -8.75 25.31
C PRO A 302 -6.85 -9.55 25.43
#